data_AF-A0A7W1WT13-F1
#
_entry.id   AF-A0A7W1WT13-F1
#
_cell.length_a   1.000
_cell.length_b   1.000
_cell.length_c   1.000
_cell.angle_alpha   90.00
_cell.angle_beta   90.00
_cell.angle_gamma   90.00
#
_symmetry.space_group_name_H-M   'P 1'
#
loop_
_entity.id
_entity.type
_entity.pdbx_description
1 polymer ?
#
loop_
_entity_poly.entity_id
_entity_poly.type
_entity_poly.pdbx_seq_one_letter_code
_entity_poly.pdbx_strand_id
1 'polypeptide(L)' 'MYTGRDLEELSMIPLSKWEIDELSYYHFVMAQMSPLMNQQGISLHHKLIKEIERRGGLAALDEEHSLS' A
#
# COMPACT_ATOMS: atom_id res chain seq x y z
N MET A 1 2.07 -2.16 15.26
CA MET A 1 2.72 -1.78 13.98
C MET A 1 3.57 -2.96 13.57
N TYR A 2 3.48 -3.42 12.32
CA TYR A 2 4.35 -4.49 11.81
C TYR A 2 5.81 -4.02 11.85
N THR A 3 6.73 -4.88 12.30
CA THR A 3 8.16 -4.56 12.49
C THR A 3 9.08 -5.53 11.74
N GLY A 4 8.54 -6.42 10.91
CA GLY A 4 9.32 -7.33 10.08
C GLY A 4 9.90 -6.64 8.85
N ARG A 5 10.59 -7.42 8.00
CA ARG A 5 11.15 -6.94 6.74
C ARG A 5 10.05 -6.41 5.83
N ASP A 6 10.36 -5.41 5.02
CA ASP A 6 9.40 -4.89 4.07
C ASP A 6 9.23 -5.81 2.85
N LEU A 7 8.26 -5.50 1.98
CA LEU A 7 7.94 -6.37 0.85
C LEU A 7 9.02 -6.34 -0.22
N GLU A 8 9.78 -5.24 -0.34
CA GLU A 8 10.88 -5.11 -1.29
C GLU A 8 12.01 -6.06 -0.89
N GLU A 9 12.41 -6.02 0.38
CA GLU A 9 13.40 -6.94 0.95
C GLU A 9 12.96 -8.39 0.80
N LEU A 10 11.70 -8.69 1.15
CA LEU A 10 11.15 -10.05 1.10
C LEU A 10 10.97 -10.58 -0.32
N SER A 11 10.77 -9.72 -1.32
CA SER A 11 10.56 -10.13 -2.71
C SER A 11 11.76 -10.87 -3.32
N MET A 12 12.95 -10.62 -2.78
CA MET A 12 14.20 -11.25 -3.21
C MET A 12 14.54 -12.51 -2.39
N ILE A 13 13.69 -12.86 -1.42
CA ILE A 13 13.90 -13.97 -0.48
C ILE A 13 12.87 -15.07 -0.77
N PRO A 14 13.28 -16.35 -0.87
CA PRO A 14 12.33 -17.45 -1.04
C PRO A 14 11.26 -17.46 0.06
N LEU A 15 10.00 -17.69 -0.30
CA LEU A 15 8.86 -17.69 0.64
C LEU A 15 9.06 -18.62 1.86
N SER A 16 9.82 -19.71 1.68
CA SER A 16 10.16 -20.67 2.74
C SER A 16 11.13 -20.14 3.81
N LYS A 17 11.69 -18.94 3.60
CA LYS A 17 12.60 -18.23 4.51
C LYS A 17 11.94 -17.01 5.15
N TRP A 18 10.64 -16.84 4.94
CA TRP A 18 9.87 -15.79 5.58
C TRP A 18 9.47 -16.27 6.97
N GLU A 19 9.52 -15.37 7.94
CA GLU A 19 9.06 -15.63 9.28
C GLU A 19 7.52 -15.63 9.31
N ILE A 20 6.94 -16.30 10.31
CA ILE A 20 5.49 -16.53 10.34
C ILE A 20 4.67 -15.24 10.51
N ASP A 21 5.22 -14.25 11.19
CA ASP A 21 4.65 -12.92 11.37
C ASP A 21 4.65 -12.12 10.05
N GLU A 22 5.70 -12.24 9.24
CA GLU A 22 5.78 -11.66 7.90
C GLU A 22 4.75 -12.28 6.96
N LEU A 23 4.66 -13.62 6.96
CA LEU A 23 3.66 -14.36 6.19
C LEU A 23 2.24 -13.95 6.58
N SER A 24 1.96 -13.87 7.89
CA SER A 24 0.64 -13.52 8.40
C SER A 24 0.26 -12.07 8.05
N TYR A 25 1.20 -11.14 8.19
CA TYR A 25 0.99 -9.73 7.86
C TYR A 25 0.71 -9.54 6.37
N TYR A 26 1.57 -10.06 5.49
CA TYR A 26 1.39 -9.88 4.05
C TYR A 26 0.22 -10.67 3.50
N HIS A 27 -0.12 -11.82 4.08
CA HIS A 27 -1.38 -12.50 3.77
C HIS A 27 -2.59 -11.60 4.04
N PHE A 28 -2.64 -10.96 5.21
CA PHE A 28 -3.72 -10.06 5.58
C PHE A 28 -3.80 -8.83 4.65
N VAL A 29 -2.66 -8.18 4.37
CA VAL A 29 -2.60 -7.04 3.44
C VAL A 29 -3.09 -7.45 2.04
N MET A 30 -2.59 -8.57 1.51
CA MET A 30 -2.97 -9.06 0.19
C MET A 30 -4.42 -9.50 0.13
N ALA A 31 -4.99 -10.10 1.18
CA ALA A 31 -6.40 -10.47 1.23
C ALA A 31 -7.32 -9.24 1.12
N GLN A 32 -6.96 -8.13 1.75
CA GLN A 32 -7.72 -6.88 1.65
C GLN A 32 -7.59 -6.23 0.27
N MET A 33 -6.42 -6.34 -0.37
CA MET A 33 -6.15 -5.72 -1.67
C MET A 33 -6.56 -6.60 -2.86
N SER A 34 -6.72 -7.91 -2.66
CA SER A 34 -7.03 -8.89 -3.71
C SER A 34 -8.20 -8.48 -4.63
N PRO A 35 -9.32 -7.92 -4.14
CA PRO A 35 -10.41 -7.45 -5.00
C PRO A 35 -10.00 -6.34 -5.97
N LEU A 36 -8.95 -5.58 -5.65
CA LEU A 36 -8.41 -4.46 -6.42
C LEU A 36 -7.23 -4.87 -7.32
N MET A 37 -6.74 -6.12 -7.25
CA MET A 37 -5.61 -6.59 -8.08
C MET A 37 -6.06 -6.96 -9.50
N ASN A 38 -6.79 -6.06 -10.16
CA ASN A 38 -7.30 -6.23 -11.53
C ASN A 38 -7.46 -4.88 -12.24
N GLN A 39 -7.98 -4.89 -13.47
CA GLN A 39 -8.20 -3.68 -14.28
C GLN A 39 -9.10 -2.63 -13.59
N GLN A 40 -10.05 -3.05 -12.74
CA GLN A 40 -10.91 -2.12 -12.01
C GLN A 40 -10.12 -1.38 -10.93
N GLY A 41 -9.23 -2.06 -10.21
CA GLY A 41 -8.35 -1.40 -9.24
C GLY A 41 -7.36 -0.45 -9.87
N ILE A 42 -6.82 -0.76 -11.06
CA ILE A 42 -6.00 0.18 -11.84
C ILE A 42 -6.81 1.42 -12.24
N SER A 43 -8.07 1.24 -12.65
CA SER A 43 -8.97 2.37 -12.93
C SER A 43 -9.22 3.23 -11.69
N LEU A 44 -9.45 2.61 -10.53
CA LEU A 44 -9.61 3.31 -9.26
C LEU A 44 -8.34 4.10 -8.88
N HIS A 45 -7.16 3.50 -9.04
CA HIS A 45 -5.89 4.16 -8.77
C HIS A 45 -5.72 5.46 -9.58
N HIS A 46 -6.00 5.42 -10.89
CA HIS A 46 -5.96 6.63 -11.73
C HIS A 46 -6.99 7.68 -11.30
N LYS A 47 -8.18 7.28 -10.83
CA LYS A 47 -9.18 8.22 -10.30
C LYS A 47 -8.68 8.90 -9.03
N LEU A 48 -8.01 8.17 -8.15
CA LEU A 48 -7.41 8.72 -6.93
C LEU A 48 -6.31 9.73 -7.26
N ILE A 49 -5.41 9.42 -8.20
CA ILE A 49 -4.36 10.35 -8.65
C ILE A 49 -4.98 11.66 -9.14
N LYS A 50 -5.97 11.57 -10.04
CA LYS A 50 -6.66 12.76 -10.58
C LYS A 50 -7.34 13.58 -9.49
N GLU A 51 -7.90 12.93 -8.48
CA GLU A 51 -8.54 13.61 -7.36
C GLU A 51 -7.52 14.30 -6.45
N ILE A 52 -6.36 13.68 -6.20
CA ILE A 52 -5.24 14.30 -5.47
C ILE A 52 -4.75 15.54 -6.22
N GLU A 53 -4.51 15.43 -7.53
CA GLU A 53 -4.12 16.56 -8.39
C GLU A 53 -5.16 17.69 -8.34
N ARG A 54 -6.46 17.35 -8.44
CA ARG A 54 -7.56 18.31 -8.33
C ARG A 54 -7.56 19.05 -6.99
N ARG A 55 -7.10 18.42 -5.91
CA ARG A 55 -7.02 19.00 -4.55
C ARG A 55 -5.73 19.79 -4.29
N GLY A 56 -4.89 20.01 -5.29
CA GLY A 56 -3.64 20.76 -5.14
C GLY A 56 -2.40 19.88 -4.98
N GLY A 57 -2.50 18.58 -5.26
CA GLY A 57 -1.39 17.65 -5.18
C GLY A 57 -1.12 17.16 -3.75
N LEU A 58 -0.13 16.26 -3.61
CA LEU A 58 0.20 15.67 -2.30
C LEU A 58 0.67 16.70 -1.27
N ALA A 59 1.31 17.79 -1.71
CA ALA A 59 1.79 18.87 -0.83
C ALA A 59 0.66 19.59 -0.07
N ALA A 60 -0.55 19.63 -0.64
CA ALA A 60 -1.70 20.27 0.03
C ALA A 60 -2.23 19.45 1.22
N LEU A 61 -1.96 18.13 1.26
CA LEU A 61 -2.36 17.25 2.37
C LEU A 61 -1.42 17.39 3.57
N ASP A 62 -0.16 17.73 3.35
CA ASP A 62 0.85 17.92 4.41
C ASP A 62 0.60 19.22 5.21
N GLU A 63 0.06 20.25 4.58
CA GLU A 63 -0.28 21.53 5.24
C GLU A 63 -1.50 21.40 6.17
N GLU A 64 -2.51 20.60 5.80
CA GLU A 64 -3.72 20.39 6.62
C GLU A 64 -3.41 19.59 7.90
N HIS A 65 -2.48 18.64 7.83
CA HIS A 65 -1.99 17.89 8.99
C HIS A 65 -1.01 18.67 9.87
N SER A 66 -0.46 19.78 9.38
CA SER A 66 0.42 20.67 10.16
C SER A 66 -0.36 21.73 10.96
N LEU A 67 -1.66 21.90 10.67
CA LEU A 67 -2.55 22.89 11.29
C LEU A 67 -3.62 22.26 12.21
N SER A 68 -3.61 20.94 12.41
CA SER A 68 -4.50 20.18 13.30
C SER A 68 -3.75 19.53 14.46
#